data_AF-A0A9D7IZF0-F1
#
_entry.id   AF-A0A9D7IZF0-F1
#
_cell.length_a   1.000
_cell.length_b   1.000
_cell.length_c   1.000
_cell.angle_alpha   90.00
_cell.angle_beta   90.00
_cell.angle_gamma   90.00
#
_symmetry.space_group_name_H-M   'P 1'
#
loop_
_entity.id
_entity.type
_entity.pdbx_description
1 polymer ?
#
loop_
_entity_poly.entity_id
_entity_poly.type
_entity_poly.pdbx_seq_one_letter_code
_entity_poly.pdbx_strand_id
1 'polypeptide(L)'
;MIKSKVARVLLYLPARLFELAVRARIKLYEKNIFRSYKLRSPVISVGNLTVGGTGKTPCVAYLTSMLEGEGLRVAIISRGYKRKSSGRVLVSDGSGILCTPEQAGDEPYLLARLSPKATVVVDGDRYAAGTWAEENAGISIIILDDAYQHLRLTRDLNIALIDAGDNLEELRMIPFGRLREPLDGLRRADTVIVTRSDRLFDKNTIESTINRFSGKGAPRKTDRRSRKSGNEDRLHSRFQGSSSLCHR
;
A
#
# COMPACT_ATOMS: atom_id res chain seq x y z
N MET A 1 -9.53 21.29 8.96
CA MET A 1 -8.97 22.34 8.08
C MET A 1 -8.75 23.62 8.88
N ILE A 2 -7.60 24.27 8.69
CA ILE A 2 -7.17 25.44 9.49
C ILE A 2 -8.06 26.65 9.17
N LYS A 3 -8.93 27.04 10.11
CA LYS A 3 -9.89 28.14 9.93
C LYS A 3 -9.26 29.53 10.08
N SER A 4 -8.22 29.68 10.92
CA SER A 4 -7.56 30.97 11.18
C SER A 4 -6.61 31.38 10.04
N LYS A 5 -6.78 32.61 9.53
CA LYS A 5 -5.88 33.20 8.52
C LYS A 5 -4.44 33.29 9.03
N VAL A 6 -4.25 33.67 10.29
CA VAL A 6 -2.93 33.76 10.95
C VAL A 6 -2.27 32.39 11.01
N ALA A 7 -3.01 31.36 11.42
CA ALA A 7 -2.50 29.99 11.45
C ALA A 7 -2.15 29.46 10.05
N ARG A 8 -2.87 29.85 9.00
CA ARG A 8 -2.52 29.48 7.62
C ARG A 8 -1.20 30.12 7.17
N VAL A 9 -0.99 31.40 7.47
CA VAL A 9 0.27 32.08 7.12
C VAL A 9 1.44 31.44 7.87
N LEU A 10 1.27 31.19 9.17
CA LEU A 10 2.30 30.58 10.01
C LEU A 10 2.67 29.15 9.54
N LEU A 11 1.67 28.34 9.17
CA LEU A 11 1.88 26.94 8.74
C LEU A 11 2.29 26.81 7.27
N TYR A 12 2.23 27.88 6.48
CA TYR A 12 2.54 27.83 5.05
C TYR A 12 3.99 27.43 4.79
N LEU A 13 4.94 28.10 5.46
CA LEU A 13 6.37 27.83 5.28
C LEU A 13 6.75 26.41 5.75
N PRO A 14 6.36 25.93 6.96
CA PRO A 14 6.59 24.55 7.36
C PRO A 14 5.99 23.51 6.41
N ALA A 15 4.78 23.76 5.88
CA ALA A 15 4.15 22.82 4.94
C ALA A 15 4.90 22.72 3.61
N ARG A 16 5.39 23.85 3.09
CA ARG A 16 6.19 23.87 1.85
C ARG A 16 7.54 23.20 2.05
N LEU A 17 8.18 23.40 3.20
CA LEU A 17 9.40 22.67 3.56
C LEU A 17 9.15 21.16 3.68
N PHE A 18 8.04 20.76 4.31
CA PHE A 18 7.63 19.36 4.40
C PHE A 18 7.40 18.75 3.01
N GLU A 19 6.65 19.42 2.13
CA GLU A 19 6.44 18.96 0.76
C GLU A 19 7.77 18.83 0.00
N LEU A 20 8.66 19.81 0.12
CA LEU A 20 9.97 19.77 -0.51
C LEU A 20 10.81 18.58 0.00
N ALA A 21 10.81 18.35 1.32
CA ALA A 21 11.51 17.22 1.93
C ALA A 21 10.95 15.86 1.44
N VAL A 22 9.63 15.73 1.34
CA VAL A 22 8.97 14.53 0.79
C VAL A 22 9.38 14.32 -0.67
N ARG A 23 9.30 15.36 -1.50
CA ARG A 23 9.71 15.31 -2.92
C ARG A 23 11.19 14.95 -3.07
N ALA A 24 12.06 15.56 -2.27
CA ALA A 24 13.49 15.27 -2.26
C ALA A 24 13.74 13.80 -1.89
N ARG A 25 13.13 13.31 -0.80
CA ARG A 25 13.22 11.90 -0.38
C ARG A 25 12.80 10.95 -1.50
N ILE A 26 11.67 11.19 -2.15
CA ILE A 26 11.19 10.37 -3.27
C ILE A 26 12.23 10.35 -4.39
N LYS A 27 12.73 11.51 -4.82
CA LYS A 27 13.76 11.62 -5.88
C LYS A 27 15.06 10.90 -5.51
N LEU A 28 15.46 10.93 -4.24
CA LEU A 28 16.67 10.22 -3.77
C LEU A 28 16.51 8.70 -3.88
N TYR A 29 15.32 8.15 -3.63
CA TYR A 29 15.03 6.74 -3.91
C TYR A 29 14.94 6.45 -5.41
N GLU A 30 14.29 7.30 -6.21
CA GLU A 30 14.20 7.14 -7.68
C GLU A 30 15.58 7.15 -8.35
N LYS A 31 16.52 7.95 -7.82
CA LYS A 31 17.91 8.00 -8.28
C LYS A 31 18.80 6.91 -7.69
N ASN A 32 18.27 5.97 -6.91
CA ASN A 32 19.01 4.94 -6.18
C ASN A 32 20.11 5.48 -5.25
N ILE A 33 20.01 6.74 -4.81
CA ILE A 33 20.93 7.31 -3.81
C ILE A 33 20.63 6.71 -2.43
N PHE A 34 19.34 6.53 -2.12
CA PHE A 34 18.92 5.73 -0.98
C PHE A 34 18.71 4.28 -1.38
N ARG A 35 19.24 3.37 -0.55
CA ARG A 35 19.16 1.93 -0.77
C ARG A 35 17.76 1.40 -0.52
N SER A 36 17.20 0.73 -1.51
CA SER A 36 16.04 -0.15 -1.36
C SER A 36 16.50 -1.59 -1.21
N TYR A 37 15.77 -2.36 -0.40
CA TYR A 37 16.04 -3.75 -0.10
C TYR A 37 14.99 -4.62 -0.80
N LYS A 38 15.40 -5.78 -1.30
CA LYS A 38 14.52 -6.72 -1.99
C LYS A 38 14.42 -8.01 -1.17
N LEU A 39 13.19 -8.51 -1.03
CA LEU A 39 12.87 -9.80 -0.42
C LEU A 39 12.93 -10.93 -1.47
N ARG A 40 13.00 -12.18 -1.02
CA ARG A 40 13.05 -13.35 -1.91
C ARG A 40 11.67 -13.63 -2.50
N SER A 41 10.63 -13.51 -1.69
CA SER A 41 9.24 -13.68 -2.05
C SER A 41 8.69 -12.41 -2.72
N PRO A 42 7.76 -12.53 -3.68
CA PRO A 42 7.10 -11.39 -4.28
C PRO A 42 6.39 -10.51 -3.25
N VAL A 43 6.46 -9.20 -3.42
CA VAL A 43 5.93 -8.20 -2.50
C VAL A 43 4.85 -7.34 -3.18
N ILE A 44 3.63 -7.36 -2.65
CA ILE A 44 2.55 -6.46 -3.02
C ILE A 44 2.42 -5.36 -1.97
N SER A 45 2.55 -4.11 -2.37
CA SER A 45 2.26 -2.97 -1.49
C SER A 45 0.82 -2.52 -1.70
N VAL A 46 0.06 -2.39 -0.61
CA VAL A 46 -1.23 -1.71 -0.59
C VAL A 46 -1.09 -0.44 0.25
N GLY A 47 -1.52 0.69 -0.29
CA GLY A 47 -1.60 1.91 0.50
C GLY A 47 -2.19 3.07 -0.29
N ASN A 48 -2.23 4.25 0.33
CA ASN A 48 -2.87 5.42 -0.23
C ASN A 48 -2.03 6.68 -0.04
N LEU A 49 -2.26 7.68 -0.89
CA LEU A 49 -1.57 8.97 -0.81
C LEU A 49 -2.14 9.90 0.26
N THR A 50 -3.33 9.61 0.80
CA THR A 50 -4.02 10.48 1.77
C THR A 50 -3.92 9.99 3.22
N VAL A 51 -4.21 10.85 4.20
CA VAL A 51 -4.54 10.43 5.57
C VAL A 51 -6.04 10.17 5.69
N GLY A 52 -6.39 9.20 6.53
CA GLY A 52 -7.76 8.71 6.72
C GLY A 52 -7.98 7.32 6.12
N GLY A 53 -9.17 6.78 6.33
CA GLY A 53 -9.55 5.45 5.86
C GLY A 53 -9.93 5.47 4.38
N THR A 54 -9.10 4.87 3.54
CA THR A 54 -9.35 4.67 2.09
C THR A 54 -9.62 3.20 1.76
N GLY A 55 -10.32 2.48 2.65
CA GLY A 55 -10.63 1.07 2.42
C GLY A 55 -9.42 0.12 2.38
N LYS A 56 -8.27 0.49 2.98
CA LYS A 56 -7.05 -0.37 3.01
C LYS A 56 -7.33 -1.74 3.61
N THR A 57 -7.86 -1.78 4.82
CA THR A 57 -8.09 -3.05 5.55
C THR A 57 -9.00 -4.01 4.77
N PRO A 58 -10.17 -3.60 4.24
CA PRO A 58 -10.95 -4.45 3.34
C PRO A 58 -10.19 -4.90 2.09
N CYS A 59 -9.42 -4.01 1.45
CA CYS A 59 -8.66 -4.36 0.25
C CYS A 59 -7.54 -5.39 0.53
N VAL A 60 -6.79 -5.21 1.63
CA VAL A 60 -5.76 -6.16 2.07
C VAL A 60 -6.38 -7.51 2.40
N ALA A 61 -7.50 -7.54 3.14
CA ALA A 61 -8.20 -8.78 3.48
C ALA A 61 -8.70 -9.51 2.22
N TYR A 62 -9.30 -8.78 1.28
CA TYR A 62 -9.75 -9.34 0.00
C TYR A 62 -8.59 -9.91 -0.83
N LEU A 63 -7.51 -9.14 -0.98
CA LEU A 63 -6.30 -9.59 -1.69
C LEU A 63 -5.70 -10.83 -1.04
N THR A 64 -5.66 -10.87 0.29
CA THR A 64 -5.17 -12.02 1.06
C THR A 64 -6.02 -13.25 0.78
N SER A 65 -7.34 -13.15 0.92
CA SER A 65 -8.26 -14.25 0.67
C SER A 65 -8.18 -14.78 -0.77
N MET A 66 -8.02 -13.89 -1.75
CA MET A 66 -7.85 -14.28 -3.15
C MET A 66 -6.57 -15.11 -3.36
N LEU A 67 -5.44 -14.64 -2.82
CA LEU A 67 -4.15 -15.32 -2.94
C LEU A 67 -4.12 -16.66 -2.17
N GLU A 68 -4.73 -16.71 -0.99
CA GLU A 68 -4.93 -17.96 -0.24
C GLU A 68 -5.82 -18.95 -1.00
N GLY A 69 -6.84 -18.47 -1.71
CA GLY A 69 -7.69 -19.28 -2.60
C GLY A 69 -6.91 -19.91 -3.77
N GLU A 70 -5.80 -19.29 -4.17
CA GLU A 70 -4.86 -19.86 -5.14
C GLU A 70 -3.84 -20.84 -4.52
N GLY A 71 -3.93 -21.09 -3.21
CA GLY A 71 -3.03 -21.97 -2.47
C GLY A 71 -1.71 -21.32 -2.06
N LEU A 72 -1.60 -19.99 -2.11
CA LEU A 72 -0.41 -19.28 -1.67
C LEU A 72 -0.42 -19.09 -0.15
N ARG A 73 0.77 -19.22 0.46
CA ARG A 73 1.00 -18.84 1.86
C ARG A 73 1.35 -17.35 1.92
N VAL A 74 0.44 -16.56 2.48
CA VAL A 74 0.52 -15.10 2.50
C VAL A 74 1.04 -14.61 3.84
N ALA A 75 1.97 -13.66 3.84
CA ALA A 75 2.25 -12.84 5.02
C ALA A 75 1.81 -11.40 4.83
N ILE A 76 1.11 -10.86 5.82
CA ILE A 76 0.76 -9.45 5.91
C ILE A 76 1.74 -8.77 6.84
N ILE A 77 2.43 -7.73 6.36
CA ILE A 77 3.35 -6.92 7.15
C ILE A 77 2.75 -5.54 7.36
N SER A 78 2.46 -5.20 8.61
CA SER A 78 1.99 -3.88 8.99
C SER A 78 3.00 -3.15 9.88
N ARG A 79 2.87 -1.82 9.97
CA ARG A 79 3.74 -0.98 10.81
C ARG A 79 3.36 -1.02 12.29
N GLY A 80 2.08 -1.27 12.59
CA GLY A 80 1.57 -1.26 13.96
C GLY A 80 1.33 0.13 14.51
N TYR A 81 0.45 0.89 13.86
CA TYR A 81 0.10 2.23 14.33
C TYR A 81 -0.58 2.16 15.71
N LYS A 82 -0.20 3.06 16.63
CA LYS A 82 -0.74 3.18 18.01
C LYS A 82 -0.58 1.97 18.95
N ARG A 83 0.24 0.96 18.62
CA ARG A 83 0.52 -0.13 19.56
C ARG A 83 1.38 0.33 20.74
N LYS A 84 1.25 -0.35 21.89
CA LYS A 84 2.07 -0.08 23.09
C LYS A 84 3.40 -0.85 23.10
N SER A 85 3.52 -1.88 22.27
CA SER A 85 4.73 -2.70 22.16
C SER A 85 5.81 -2.03 21.29
N SER A 86 7.06 -2.38 21.57
CA SER A 86 8.20 -2.06 20.71
C SER A 86 8.76 -3.35 20.09
N GLY A 87 9.47 -3.24 18.98
CA GLY A 87 10.04 -4.40 18.28
C GLY A 87 9.03 -5.19 17.42
N ARG A 88 9.43 -6.36 16.95
CA ARG A 88 8.59 -7.21 16.11
C ARG A 88 7.51 -7.90 16.93
N VAL A 89 6.30 -7.97 16.41
CA VAL A 89 5.20 -8.76 16.99
C VAL A 89 4.63 -9.67 15.93
N LEU A 90 4.60 -10.97 16.21
CA LEU A 90 3.85 -11.94 15.44
C LEU A 90 2.40 -11.92 15.94
N VAL A 91 1.48 -11.43 15.11
CA VAL A 91 0.07 -11.28 15.47
C VAL A 91 -0.70 -12.55 15.18
N SER A 92 -0.43 -13.18 14.04
CA SER A 92 -0.98 -14.47 13.65
C SER A 92 0.10 -15.28 12.93
N ASP A 93 0.15 -16.57 13.19
CA ASP A 93 0.99 -17.52 12.46
C ASP A 93 0.25 -18.23 11.31
N GLY A 94 -1.04 -17.93 11.12
CA GLY A 94 -1.92 -18.60 10.16
C GLY A 94 -2.65 -19.82 10.72
N SER A 95 -2.45 -20.14 12.00
CA SER A 95 -3.21 -21.13 12.77
C SER A 95 -4.04 -20.51 13.89
N GLY A 96 -3.66 -19.31 14.35
CA GLY A 96 -4.41 -18.54 15.32
C GLY A 96 -3.79 -17.18 15.60
N ILE A 97 -4.51 -16.35 16.36
CA ILE A 97 -4.02 -15.05 16.81
C ILE A 97 -3.25 -15.23 18.11
N LEU A 98 -2.02 -14.72 18.16
CA LEU A 98 -1.03 -15.00 19.20
C LEU A 98 -0.84 -13.85 20.21
N CYS A 99 -1.50 -12.71 20.02
CA CYS A 99 -1.36 -11.55 20.90
C CYS A 99 -2.65 -10.74 20.98
N THR A 100 -2.69 -9.77 21.90
CA THR A 100 -3.87 -8.92 22.11
C THR A 100 -3.87 -7.68 21.19
N PRO A 101 -5.02 -7.01 21.00
CA PRO A 101 -5.08 -5.74 20.27
C PRO A 101 -4.13 -4.67 20.81
N GLU A 102 -3.90 -4.62 22.11
CA GLU A 102 -2.99 -3.65 22.75
C GLU A 102 -1.53 -3.88 22.34
N GLN A 103 -1.17 -5.14 22.10
CA GLN A 103 0.17 -5.55 21.66
C GLN A 103 0.35 -5.41 20.15
N ALA A 104 -0.64 -5.83 19.37
CA ALA A 104 -0.60 -5.79 17.91
C ALA A 104 -0.87 -4.39 17.31
N GLY A 105 -1.72 -3.61 17.98
CA GLY A 105 -2.50 -2.52 17.40
C GLY A 105 -3.82 -3.01 16.80
N ASP A 106 -4.82 -2.14 16.78
CA ASP A 106 -6.18 -2.47 16.34
C ASP A 106 -6.23 -2.92 14.86
N GLU A 107 -5.49 -2.23 13.99
CA GLU A 107 -5.49 -2.51 12.54
C GLU A 107 -4.85 -3.88 12.21
N PRO A 108 -3.63 -4.22 12.68
CA PRO A 108 -3.07 -5.55 12.44
C PRO A 108 -3.85 -6.69 13.08
N TYR A 109 -4.42 -6.45 14.26
CA TYR A 109 -5.26 -7.43 14.94
C TYR A 109 -6.55 -7.71 14.16
N LEU A 110 -7.19 -6.66 13.62
CA LEU A 110 -8.35 -6.82 12.73
C LEU A 110 -7.98 -7.57 11.45
N LEU A 111 -6.83 -7.26 10.83
CA LEU A 111 -6.34 -7.99 9.66
C LEU A 111 -6.15 -9.48 9.95
N ALA A 112 -5.55 -9.83 11.10
CA ALA A 112 -5.40 -11.22 11.52
C ALA A 112 -6.75 -11.93 11.70
N ARG A 113 -7.79 -11.24 12.21
CA ARG A 113 -9.15 -11.80 12.29
C ARG A 113 -9.80 -12.00 10.93
N LEU A 114 -9.60 -11.07 9.99
CA LEU A 114 -10.17 -11.14 8.64
C LEU A 114 -9.42 -12.12 7.73
N SER A 115 -8.18 -12.47 8.08
CA SER A 115 -7.30 -13.35 7.31
C SER A 115 -6.72 -14.44 8.20
N PRO A 116 -7.54 -15.41 8.67
CA PRO A 116 -7.16 -16.37 9.70
C PRO A 116 -6.04 -17.34 9.27
N LYS A 117 -5.83 -17.52 7.96
CA LYS A 117 -4.78 -18.39 7.41
C LYS A 117 -3.49 -17.64 7.09
N ALA A 118 -3.48 -16.31 7.19
CA ALA A 118 -2.33 -15.49 6.90
C ALA A 118 -1.44 -15.33 8.13
N THR A 119 -0.14 -15.33 7.88
CA THR A 119 0.83 -14.87 8.88
C THR A 119 0.79 -13.35 8.94
N VAL A 120 0.52 -12.76 10.11
CA VAL A 120 0.46 -11.31 10.28
C VAL A 120 1.59 -10.86 11.19
N VAL A 121 2.46 -9.98 10.68
CA VAL A 121 3.65 -9.49 11.38
C VAL A 121 3.61 -7.97 11.48
N VAL A 122 3.96 -7.45 12.66
CA VAL A 122 4.02 -6.01 12.92
C VAL A 122 5.44 -5.61 13.27
N ASP A 123 6.03 -4.75 12.44
CA ASP A 123 7.38 -4.25 12.62
C ASP A 123 7.55 -2.86 11.99
N GLY A 124 8.35 -2.01 12.62
CA GLY A 124 8.75 -0.72 12.06
C GLY A 124 9.69 -0.87 10.86
N ASP A 125 10.51 -1.94 10.86
CA ASP A 125 11.32 -2.35 9.73
C ASP A 125 10.64 -3.47 8.94
N ARG A 126 9.95 -3.08 7.86
CA ARG A 126 9.21 -4.01 7.00
C ARG A 126 10.12 -4.99 6.26
N TYR A 127 11.38 -4.62 6.00
CA TYR A 127 12.33 -5.55 5.39
C TYR A 127 12.68 -6.64 6.40
N ALA A 128 13.02 -6.26 7.63
CA ALA A 128 13.34 -7.23 8.67
C ALA A 128 12.16 -8.17 9.01
N ALA A 129 10.92 -7.66 9.04
CA ALA A 129 9.73 -8.50 9.18
C ALA A 129 9.52 -9.45 8.00
N GLY A 130 9.77 -8.99 6.78
CA GLY A 130 9.63 -9.82 5.59
C GLY A 130 10.63 -10.96 5.56
N THR A 131 11.90 -10.66 5.85
CA THR A 131 12.95 -11.69 5.96
C THR A 131 12.61 -12.71 7.03
N TRP A 132 12.15 -12.25 8.20
CA TRP A 132 11.72 -13.16 9.26
C TRP A 132 10.56 -14.05 8.82
N ALA A 133 9.57 -13.51 8.10
CA ALA A 133 8.43 -14.28 7.62
C ALA A 133 8.85 -15.33 6.57
N GLU A 134 9.78 -15.00 5.67
CA GLU A 134 10.35 -15.95 4.70
C GLU A 134 11.07 -17.11 5.39
N GLU A 135 11.85 -16.82 6.43
CA GLU A 135 12.66 -17.81 7.15
C GLU A 135 11.83 -18.71 8.08
N ASN A 136 10.75 -18.19 8.66
CA ASN A 136 10.04 -18.87 9.76
C ASN A 136 8.63 -19.37 9.40
N ALA A 137 8.00 -18.86 8.35
CA ALA A 137 6.61 -19.19 8.01
C ALA A 137 6.42 -19.75 6.59
N GLY A 138 7.51 -19.97 5.84
CA GLY A 138 7.45 -20.59 4.51
C GLY A 138 6.65 -19.78 3.48
N ILE A 139 6.63 -18.46 3.64
CA ILE A 139 5.74 -17.55 2.91
C ILE A 139 6.09 -17.51 1.41
N SER A 140 5.07 -17.66 0.57
CA SER A 140 5.21 -17.56 -0.89
C SER A 140 4.93 -16.16 -1.44
N ILE A 141 4.22 -15.31 -0.70
CA ILE A 141 3.93 -13.93 -1.10
C ILE A 141 3.71 -13.02 0.10
N ILE A 142 4.16 -11.77 0.00
CA ILE A 142 4.08 -10.78 1.07
C ILE A 142 3.17 -9.62 0.64
N ILE A 143 2.24 -9.22 1.51
CA ILE A 143 1.44 -8.02 1.37
C ILE A 143 1.89 -7.00 2.41
N LEU A 144 2.25 -5.80 1.97
CA LEU A 144 2.56 -4.69 2.86
C LEU A 144 1.32 -3.82 3.06
N ASP A 145 0.88 -3.70 4.30
CA ASP A 145 -0.21 -2.80 4.70
C ASP A 145 0.31 -1.39 4.98
N ASP A 146 -0.43 -0.39 4.50
CA ASP A 146 -0.14 1.05 4.51
C ASP A 146 1.30 1.41 4.11
N ALA A 147 1.81 0.78 3.05
CA ALA A 147 3.23 0.86 2.70
C ALA A 147 3.55 1.78 1.51
N TYR A 148 2.58 2.56 1.02
CA TYR A 148 2.77 3.34 -0.20
C TYR A 148 3.96 4.33 -0.13
N GLN A 149 4.22 4.94 1.04
CA GLN A 149 5.36 5.84 1.28
C GLN A 149 6.65 5.13 1.75
N HIS A 150 6.63 3.81 1.88
CA HIS A 150 7.76 3.01 2.32
C HIS A 150 8.60 2.56 1.14
N LEU A 151 9.53 3.42 0.76
CA LEU A 151 10.38 3.26 -0.43
C LEU A 151 11.63 2.39 -0.16
N ARG A 152 11.94 2.14 1.13
CA ARG A 152 13.08 1.31 1.55
C ARG A 152 12.91 -0.16 1.17
N LEU A 153 11.68 -0.63 0.95
CA LEU A 153 11.39 -2.00 0.52
C LEU A 153 10.90 -1.99 -0.93
N THR A 154 11.57 -2.75 -1.78
CA THR A 154 11.17 -2.96 -3.17
C THR A 154 9.87 -3.78 -3.22
N ARG A 155 9.01 -3.45 -4.17
CA ARG A 155 7.69 -4.04 -4.41
C ARG A 155 7.64 -4.52 -5.84
N ASP A 156 7.05 -5.68 -6.05
CA ASP A 156 6.81 -6.26 -7.38
C ASP A 156 5.45 -5.79 -7.94
N LEU A 157 4.51 -5.47 -7.05
CA LEU A 157 3.25 -4.81 -7.39
C LEU A 157 2.93 -3.69 -6.40
N ASN A 158 2.66 -2.50 -6.90
CA ASN A 158 2.33 -1.35 -6.08
C ASN A 158 0.91 -0.83 -6.34
N ILE A 159 0.01 -1.08 -5.39
CA ILE A 159 -1.40 -0.70 -5.45
C ILE A 159 -1.62 0.61 -4.68
N ALA A 160 -2.14 1.62 -5.38
CA ALA A 160 -2.61 2.86 -4.78
C ALA A 160 -4.13 2.82 -4.58
N LEU A 161 -4.60 3.07 -3.36
CA LEU A 161 -6.01 3.25 -3.09
C LEU A 161 -6.37 4.72 -3.16
N ILE A 162 -7.45 5.00 -3.88
CA ILE A 162 -8.08 6.31 -3.98
C ILE A 162 -9.51 6.19 -3.47
N ASP A 163 -9.97 7.21 -2.77
CA ASP A 163 -11.34 7.27 -2.33
C ASP A 163 -12.26 7.86 -3.41
N ALA A 164 -13.38 7.19 -3.69
CA ALA A 164 -14.41 7.73 -4.57
C ALA A 164 -14.98 9.05 -4.05
N GLY A 165 -14.97 9.28 -2.73
CA GLY A 165 -15.43 10.54 -2.15
C GLY A 165 -14.41 11.68 -2.15
N ASP A 166 -13.16 11.44 -2.57
CA ASP A 166 -12.13 12.49 -2.58
C ASP A 166 -12.19 13.30 -3.88
N ASN A 167 -12.36 14.63 -3.77
CA ASN A 167 -12.05 15.53 -4.88
C ASN A 167 -10.53 15.68 -4.99
N LEU A 168 -9.92 14.85 -5.85
CA LEU A 168 -8.49 14.76 -6.02
C LEU A 168 -7.82 16.09 -6.37
N GLU A 169 -8.46 16.95 -7.17
CA GLU A 169 -7.86 18.23 -7.59
C GLU A 169 -7.79 19.27 -6.47
N GLU A 170 -8.68 19.15 -5.48
CA GLU A 170 -8.72 20.00 -4.30
C GLU A 170 -7.80 19.50 -3.18
N LEU A 171 -7.27 18.28 -3.30
CA LEU A 171 -6.38 17.73 -2.29
C LEU A 171 -5.10 18.58 -2.17
N ARG A 172 -4.70 18.79 -0.92
CA ARG A 172 -3.47 19.51 -0.55
C ARG A 172 -2.65 18.67 0.40
N MET A 173 -1.34 18.93 0.41
CA MET A 173 -0.41 18.36 1.38
C MET A 173 -0.81 18.69 2.81
N ILE A 174 -0.55 17.77 3.73
CA ILE A 174 -0.64 18.02 5.18
C ILE A 174 0.28 19.20 5.54
N PRO A 175 -0.16 20.13 6.43
CA PRO A 175 -1.38 20.13 7.24
C PRO A 175 -2.61 20.79 6.59
N PHE A 176 -2.52 21.25 5.34
CA PHE A 176 -3.59 22.00 4.67
C PHE A 176 -4.65 21.11 4.02
N GLY A 177 -4.30 19.86 3.74
CA GLY A 177 -5.24 18.84 3.27
C GLY A 177 -4.85 17.48 3.80
N ARG A 178 -5.19 16.44 3.02
CA ARG A 178 -5.02 15.05 3.42
C ARG A 178 -3.83 14.36 2.75
N LEU A 179 -3.14 14.97 1.79
CA LEU A 179 -2.03 14.31 1.10
C LEU A 179 -0.81 14.15 2.00
N ARG A 180 -0.32 12.91 2.09
CA ARG A 180 0.95 12.52 2.73
C ARG A 180 2.15 12.75 1.82
N GLU A 181 1.90 12.71 0.51
CA GLU A 181 2.85 13.00 -0.55
C GLU A 181 2.10 13.58 -1.76
N PRO A 182 2.79 14.30 -2.66
CA PRO A 182 2.09 14.94 -3.75
C PRO A 182 1.48 13.92 -4.72
N LEU A 183 0.42 14.32 -5.44
CA LEU A 183 -0.35 13.42 -6.30
C LEU A 183 0.46 12.78 -7.42
N ASP A 184 1.56 13.41 -7.82
CA ASP A 184 2.52 12.79 -8.75
C ASP A 184 3.15 11.50 -8.23
N GLY A 185 3.02 11.20 -6.93
CA GLY A 185 3.31 9.90 -6.37
C GLY A 185 2.56 8.75 -7.06
N LEU A 186 1.39 9.01 -7.66
CA LEU A 186 0.63 8.05 -8.45
C LEU A 186 1.41 7.47 -9.64
N ARG A 187 2.46 8.15 -10.13
CA ARG A 187 3.35 7.57 -11.16
C ARG A 187 3.98 6.26 -10.74
N ARG A 188 4.15 6.03 -9.43
CA ARG A 188 4.70 4.80 -8.87
C ARG A 188 3.65 3.69 -8.72
N ALA A 189 2.37 3.97 -8.94
CA ALA A 189 1.34 2.94 -8.91
C ALA A 189 1.42 2.07 -10.17
N ASP A 190 1.37 0.76 -9.97
CA ASP A 190 1.14 -0.20 -11.03
C ASP A 190 -0.37 -0.34 -11.29
N THR A 191 -1.16 -0.27 -10.23
CA THR A 191 -2.61 -0.29 -10.26
C THR A 191 -3.18 0.72 -9.28
N VAL A 192 -4.28 1.35 -9.66
CA VAL A 192 -5.07 2.20 -8.78
C VAL A 192 -6.42 1.53 -8.55
N ILE A 193 -6.82 1.41 -7.29
CA ILE A 193 -8.15 0.92 -6.91
C ILE A 193 -8.93 2.10 -6.33
N VAL A 194 -10.09 2.36 -6.91
CA VAL A 194 -11.06 3.31 -6.37
C VAL A 194 -11.91 2.57 -5.34
N THR A 195 -11.91 3.07 -4.11
CA THR A 195 -12.59 2.50 -2.94
C THR A 195 -13.80 3.35 -2.55
N ARG A 196 -14.73 2.80 -1.77
CA ARG A 196 -15.99 3.46 -1.37
C ARG A 196 -16.84 3.92 -2.57
N SER A 197 -16.77 3.15 -3.66
CA SER A 197 -17.50 3.39 -4.92
C SER A 197 -18.99 3.02 -4.85
N ASP A 198 -19.47 2.57 -3.69
CA ASP A 198 -20.89 2.40 -3.36
C ASP A 198 -21.66 3.73 -3.27
N ARG A 199 -20.93 4.85 -3.19
CA ARG A 199 -21.46 6.21 -3.12
C ARG A 199 -21.55 6.82 -4.51
N LEU A 200 -22.35 7.88 -4.67
CA LEU A 200 -22.31 8.69 -5.89
C LEU A 200 -20.98 9.45 -5.95
N PHE A 201 -20.26 9.30 -7.05
CA PHE A 201 -19.03 10.05 -7.35
C PHE A 201 -18.91 10.29 -8.85
N ASP A 202 -18.18 11.34 -9.22
CA ASP A 202 -17.86 11.60 -10.61
C ASP A 202 -16.68 10.74 -11.06
N LYS A 203 -17.01 9.60 -11.68
CA LYS A 203 -16.04 8.66 -12.23
C LYS A 203 -15.12 9.31 -13.25
N ASN A 204 -15.64 10.15 -14.14
CA ASN A 204 -14.85 10.78 -15.20
C ASN A 204 -13.81 11.75 -14.62
N THR A 205 -14.21 12.54 -13.62
CA THR A 205 -13.29 13.45 -12.92
C THR A 205 -12.19 12.69 -12.18
N ILE A 206 -12.53 11.60 -11.49
CA ILE A 206 -11.52 10.77 -10.80
C ILE A 206 -10.57 10.12 -11.81
N GLU A 207 -11.09 9.49 -12.86
CA GLU A 207 -10.27 8.80 -13.88
C GLU A 207 -9.36 9.78 -14.62
N SER A 208 -9.87 10.94 -15.06
CA SER A 208 -9.07 11.98 -15.71
C SER A 208 -7.95 12.49 -14.79
N THR A 209 -8.24 12.69 -13.51
CA THR A 209 -7.22 13.10 -12.53
C THR A 209 -6.17 12.01 -12.32
N ILE A 210 -6.60 10.74 -12.18
CA ILE A 210 -5.68 9.60 -12.06
C ILE A 210 -4.77 9.54 -13.28
N ASN A 211 -5.31 9.61 -14.49
CA ASN A 211 -4.54 9.55 -15.74
C ASN A 211 -3.54 10.70 -15.86
N ARG A 212 -3.95 11.91 -15.48
CA ARG A 212 -3.08 13.10 -15.46
C ARG A 212 -1.89 12.92 -14.53
N PHE A 213 -2.09 12.36 -13.33
CA PHE A 213 -1.03 12.26 -12.32
C PHE A 213 -0.23 10.96 -12.35
N SER A 214 -0.81 9.86 -12.84
CA SER A 214 -0.11 8.58 -13.04
C SER A 214 0.89 8.63 -14.19
N GLY A 215 0.79 9.65 -15.06
CA GLY A 215 1.61 9.75 -16.28
C GLY A 215 1.34 8.62 -17.27
N LYS A 216 0.25 7.87 -17.08
CA LYS A 216 -0.19 6.73 -17.86
C LYS A 216 -1.62 7.02 -18.35
N GLY A 217 -1.78 7.32 -19.63
CA GLY A 217 -2.99 6.86 -20.30
C GLY A 217 -2.90 5.34 -20.37
N ALA A 218 -3.71 4.62 -19.58
CA ALA A 218 -3.91 3.16 -19.66
C ALA A 218 -2.66 2.27 -19.37
N PRO A 219 -2.84 0.95 -19.11
CA PRO A 219 -1.88 0.13 -18.37
C PRO A 219 -0.61 -0.14 -19.18
N ARG A 220 0.56 -0.02 -18.54
CA ARG A 220 1.82 -0.46 -19.12
C ARG A 220 1.79 -1.99 -19.24
N LYS A 221 1.78 -2.48 -20.48
CA LYS A 221 2.23 -3.84 -20.79
C LYS A 221 3.62 -4.01 -20.19
N THR A 222 3.79 -5.06 -19.39
CA THR A 222 5.06 -5.47 -18.82
C THR A 222 6.10 -5.61 -19.93
N ASP A 223 7.26 -4.99 -19.73
CA ASP A 223 8.38 -5.04 -20.66
C ASP A 223 8.98 -6.46 -20.66
N ARG A 224 8.70 -7.23 -21.72
CA ARG A 224 9.19 -8.60 -21.96
C ARG A 224 10.64 -8.62 -22.47
N ARG A 225 11.57 -7.88 -21.84
CA ARG A 225 12.99 -7.94 -22.21
C ARG A 225 13.92 -7.83 -21.02
N SER A 226 13.90 -8.84 -20.15
CA SER A 226 15.05 -9.28 -19.34
C SER A 226 14.56 -10.25 -18.26
N ARG A 227 14.48 -11.56 -18.56
CA ARG A 227 14.62 -12.66 -17.59
C ARG A 227 14.66 -14.00 -18.32
N LYS A 228 15.87 -14.39 -18.73
CA LYS A 228 16.24 -15.81 -18.80
C LYS A 228 16.60 -16.24 -17.38
N SER A 229 15.62 -16.80 -16.66
CA SER A 229 15.83 -17.81 -15.60
C SER A 229 14.45 -18.24 -15.10
N GLY A 230 14.09 -19.48 -15.39
CA GLY A 230 12.75 -20.04 -15.19
C GLY A 230 12.29 -20.02 -13.74
N ASN A 231 11.13 -19.39 -13.52
CA ASN A 231 10.06 -19.77 -12.57
C ASN A 231 8.94 -18.70 -12.47
N GLU A 232 8.96 -17.64 -13.28
CA GLU A 232 7.99 -16.52 -13.18
C GLU A 232 6.69 -16.69 -14.01
N ASP A 233 6.55 -17.73 -14.83
CA ASP A 233 5.43 -17.86 -15.79
C ASP A 233 4.06 -18.28 -15.19
N ARG A 234 3.97 -18.54 -13.87
CA ARG A 234 2.69 -18.94 -13.24
C ARG A 234 1.85 -17.81 -12.66
N LEU A 235 2.42 -16.64 -12.37
CA LEU A 235 1.65 -15.52 -11.79
C LEU A 235 0.99 -14.65 -12.86
N HIS A 236 1.69 -14.34 -13.96
CA HIS A 236 1.14 -13.46 -14.99
C HIS A 236 0.08 -14.12 -15.91
N SER A 237 0.10 -15.44 -16.06
CA SER A 237 -0.88 -16.19 -16.87
C SER A 237 -2.23 -16.39 -16.17
N ARG A 238 -2.28 -16.27 -14.84
CA ARG A 238 -3.51 -16.48 -14.04
C ARG A 238 -4.39 -15.23 -13.91
N PHE A 239 -3.82 -14.03 -14.04
CA PHE A 239 -4.59 -12.77 -13.99
C PHE A 239 -5.29 -12.38 -15.30
N GLN A 240 -5.08 -13.10 -16.41
CA GLN A 240 -5.72 -12.81 -17.71
C GLN A 240 -6.98 -13.65 -18.01
N GLY A 241 -7.37 -14.57 -17.12
CA GLY A 241 -8.47 -15.52 -17.36
C GLY A 241 -9.87 -15.07 -16.93
N SER A 242 -10.02 -13.90 -16.28
CA SER A 242 -11.27 -13.54 -15.58
C SER A 242 -11.88 -12.22 -16.08
N SER A 243 -11.92 -12.01 -17.40
CA SER A 243 -12.74 -10.96 -18.00
C SER A 243 -14.07 -11.55 -18.46
N SER A 244 -14.98 -11.77 -17.52
CA SER A 244 -16.42 -11.88 -17.79
C SER A 244 -17.19 -11.19 -16.68
N LEU A 245 -18.00 -10.21 -17.11
CA LEU A 245 -18.96 -9.40 -16.36
C LEU A 245 -19.48 -10.01 -15.05
N CYS A 246 -19.49 -9.21 -13.98
CA CYS A 246 -20.60 -9.26 -13.04
C CYS A 246 -20.87 -7.86 -12.46
N HIS A 247 -21.91 -7.22 -12.99
CA HIS A 247 -22.67 -6.20 -12.29
C HIS A 247 -23.58 -6.91 -11.29
N ARG A 248 -23.42 -6.60 -10.01
CA ARG A 248 -24.49 -6.37 -9.01
C ARG A 248 -23.88 -5.90 -7.71
#